data_AF-A0A2S7VQ08-F1
#
_entry.id   AF-A0A2S7VQ08-F1
#
_cell.length_a   1.000
_cell.length_b   1.000
_cell.length_c   1.000
_cell.angle_alpha   90.00
_cell.angle_beta   90.00
_cell.angle_gamma   90.00
#
_symmetry.space_group_name_H-M   'P 1'
#
loop_
_entity.id
_entity.type
_entity.pdbx_description
1 polymer ?
#
loop_
_entity_poly.entity_id
_entity_poly.type
_entity_poly.pdbx_seq_one_letter_code
_entity_poly.pdbx_strand_id
1 'polypeptide(L)'
;MVGKWMTRVNIQIVKSVLVASAMFCSMPASANKVISTSGKAAVVVTQSGQQQRVCYYDDKAYSIGAVLEVSGVVIHCAAENDFETNGALAWIQIKKDE
;
A
#
# COMPACT_ATOMS: atom_id res chain seq x y z
N MET A 1 -37.36 -20.76 -64.91
CA MET A 1 -36.54 -19.52 -64.94
C MET A 1 -36.00 -19.10 -63.56
N VAL A 2 -36.04 -19.97 -62.53
CA VAL A 2 -35.70 -19.65 -61.13
C VAL A 2 -34.23 -19.95 -60.78
N GLY A 3 -33.64 -20.99 -61.38
CA GLY A 3 -32.29 -21.46 -61.02
C GLY A 3 -31.18 -20.44 -61.25
N LYS A 4 -31.17 -19.74 -62.41
CA LYS A 4 -30.11 -18.76 -62.77
C LYS A 4 -30.15 -17.49 -61.91
N TRP A 5 -31.31 -17.12 -61.37
CA TRP A 5 -31.46 -15.96 -60.49
C TRP A 5 -30.92 -16.27 -59.10
N MET A 6 -31.24 -17.44 -58.56
CA MET A 6 -30.76 -17.92 -57.26
C MET A 6 -29.23 -18.05 -57.23
N THR A 7 -28.60 -18.51 -58.32
CA THR A 7 -27.14 -18.61 -58.41
C THR A 7 -26.45 -17.25 -58.38
N ARG A 8 -27.03 -16.24 -59.05
CA ARG A 8 -26.45 -14.88 -59.06
C ARG A 8 -26.56 -14.18 -57.71
N VAL A 9 -27.64 -14.41 -56.97
CA VAL A 9 -27.84 -13.87 -55.61
C VAL A 9 -26.82 -14.46 -54.63
N ASN A 10 -26.62 -15.78 -54.65
CA ASN A 10 -25.63 -16.44 -53.78
C ASN A 10 -24.19 -15.97 -54.06
N ILE A 11 -23.82 -15.79 -55.34
CA ILE A 11 -22.48 -15.30 -55.71
C ILE A 11 -22.25 -13.86 -55.22
N GLN A 12 -23.27 -12.99 -55.27
CA GLN A 12 -23.16 -11.62 -54.77
C GLN A 12 -23.10 -11.55 -53.24
N ILE A 13 -23.82 -12.43 -52.53
CA ILE A 13 -23.77 -12.53 -51.07
C ILE A 13 -22.39 -13.01 -50.61
N VAL A 14 -21.82 -14.02 -51.28
CA VAL A 14 -20.47 -14.53 -50.93
C VAL A 14 -19.40 -13.44 -51.15
N LYS A 15 -19.48 -12.67 -52.23
CA LYS A 15 -18.55 -11.56 -52.49
C LYS A 15 -18.63 -10.44 -51.48
N SER A 16 -19.84 -10.09 -51.03
CA SER A 16 -20.04 -9.03 -50.03
C SER A 16 -19.57 -9.45 -48.63
N VAL A 17 -19.75 -10.72 -48.26
CA VAL A 17 -19.21 -11.28 -47.01
C VAL A 17 -17.67 -11.29 -47.01
N LEU A 18 -17.05 -11.65 -48.13
CA LEU A 18 -15.58 -11.68 -48.25
C LEU A 18 -14.92 -10.29 -48.16
N VAL A 19 -15.59 -9.24 -48.63
CA VAL A 19 -15.08 -7.85 -48.53
C VAL A 19 -15.25 -7.31 -47.09
N ALA A 20 -16.30 -7.70 -46.37
CA ALA A 20 -16.54 -7.24 -45.00
C ALA A 20 -15.61 -7.87 -43.95
N SER A 21 -15.05 -9.06 -44.20
CA SER A 21 -14.14 -9.74 -43.26
C SER A 21 -12.72 -9.15 -43.21
N ALA A 22 -12.34 -8.30 -44.16
CA ALA A 22 -10.97 -7.76 -44.25
C ALA A 22 -10.69 -6.57 -43.30
N MET A 23 -11.69 -6.03 -42.60
CA MET A 23 -11.56 -4.79 -41.81
C MET A 23 -11.44 -4.97 -40.28
N PHE A 24 -11.31 -6.19 -39.76
CA PHE A 24 -11.35 -6.44 -38.30
C PHE A 24 -10.00 -6.75 -37.63
N CYS A 25 -8.87 -6.62 -38.32
CA CYS A 25 -7.56 -6.98 -37.76
C CYS A 25 -6.68 -5.75 -37.45
N SER A 26 -7.03 -4.96 -36.44
CA SER A 26 -6.12 -3.93 -35.89
C SER A 26 -6.49 -3.57 -34.44
N MET A 27 -6.19 -4.45 -33.48
CA MET A 27 -6.24 -4.10 -32.05
C MET A 27 -4.83 -3.72 -31.58
N PRO A 28 -4.59 -2.49 -31.10
CA PRO A 28 -3.31 -2.14 -30.50
C PRO A 28 -3.18 -2.84 -29.14
N ALA A 29 -2.16 -3.68 -28.98
CA ALA A 29 -1.81 -4.26 -27.69
C ALA A 29 -1.12 -3.19 -26.83
N SER A 30 -1.82 -2.65 -25.84
CA SER A 30 -1.22 -1.77 -24.83
C SER A 30 -0.47 -2.60 -23.79
N ALA A 31 0.85 -2.64 -23.89
CA ALA A 31 1.71 -3.26 -22.89
C ALA A 31 1.87 -2.30 -21.70
N ASN A 32 1.09 -2.50 -20.64
CA ASN A 32 1.28 -1.80 -19.38
C ASN A 32 2.56 -2.31 -18.71
N LYS A 33 3.69 -1.62 -18.94
CA LYS A 33 4.97 -1.95 -18.32
C LYS A 33 4.93 -1.54 -16.85
N VAL A 34 4.48 -2.43 -15.98
CA VAL A 34 4.57 -2.26 -14.53
C VAL A 34 6.03 -2.45 -14.13
N ILE A 35 6.75 -1.36 -13.88
CA ILE A 35 8.08 -1.40 -13.27
C ILE A 35 7.87 -1.63 -11.78
N SER A 36 7.83 -2.91 -11.38
CA SER A 36 7.92 -3.28 -9.97
C SER A 36 9.36 -3.02 -9.53
N THR A 37 9.61 -1.86 -8.91
CA THR A 37 10.81 -1.72 -8.08
C THR A 37 10.66 -2.76 -6.99
N SER A 38 11.54 -3.77 -7.00
CA SER A 38 11.67 -4.71 -5.88
C SER A 38 11.82 -3.86 -4.63
N GLY A 39 10.74 -3.74 -3.86
CA GLY A 39 10.74 -2.96 -2.64
C GLY A 39 11.85 -3.57 -1.81
N LYS A 40 12.87 -2.76 -1.48
CA LYS A 40 13.85 -3.14 -0.47
C LYS A 40 13.03 -3.71 0.67
N ALA A 41 13.14 -5.02 0.90
CA ALA A 41 12.49 -5.66 2.02
C ALA A 41 12.96 -4.85 3.24
N ALA A 42 12.04 -4.10 3.85
CA ALA A 42 12.35 -3.47 5.11
C ALA A 42 12.70 -4.63 6.02
N VAL A 43 13.98 -4.73 6.37
CA VAL A 43 14.42 -5.67 7.40
C VAL A 43 13.83 -5.12 8.69
N VAL A 44 12.60 -5.54 8.97
CA VAL A 44 11.98 -5.32 10.27
C VAL A 44 12.74 -6.24 11.20
N VAL A 45 13.73 -5.69 11.89
CA VAL A 45 14.37 -6.37 13.01
C VAL A 45 13.32 -6.42 14.12
N THR A 46 12.40 -7.37 14.04
CA THR A 46 11.64 -7.77 15.22
C THR A 46 12.65 -8.44 16.13
N GLN A 47 13.20 -7.68 17.08
CA GLN A 47 13.97 -8.25 18.18
C GLN A 47 13.03 -9.15 18.97
N SER A 48 12.91 -10.41 18.57
CA SER A 48 11.99 -11.43 19.08
C SER A 48 12.39 -11.92 20.49
N GLY A 49 12.72 -10.98 21.37
CA GLY A 49 13.27 -11.21 22.69
C GLY A 49 13.79 -9.95 23.41
N GLN A 50 13.74 -8.76 22.80
CA GLN A 50 14.01 -7.53 23.54
C GLN A 50 12.68 -6.94 24.00
N GLN A 51 12.51 -6.88 25.32
CA GLN A 51 11.39 -6.21 25.96
C GLN A 51 11.30 -4.79 25.38
N GLN A 52 10.18 -4.50 24.73
CA GLN A 52 9.97 -3.20 24.10
C GLN A 52 10.10 -2.11 25.17
N ARG A 53 10.94 -1.11 24.92
CA ARG A 53 11.11 0.05 25.81
C ARG A 53 9.80 0.83 25.85
N VAL A 54 9.11 0.79 26.98
CA VAL A 54 7.81 1.43 27.20
C VAL A 54 7.71 2.00 28.61
N CYS A 55 6.91 3.06 28.78
CA CYS A 55 6.46 3.49 30.09
C CYS A 55 5.10 2.86 30.40
N TYR A 56 4.89 2.38 31.63
CA TYR A 56 3.61 1.83 32.05
C TYR A 56 2.80 2.85 32.84
N TYR A 57 1.50 2.93 32.55
CA TYR A 57 0.52 3.68 33.35
C TYR A 57 -0.86 3.04 33.16
N ASP A 58 -1.57 2.78 34.26
CA ASP A 58 -2.92 2.17 34.24
C ASP A 58 -3.00 0.87 33.40
N ASP A 59 -2.06 -0.06 33.66
CA ASP A 59 -1.91 -1.33 32.94
C ASP A 59 -1.73 -1.21 31.41
N LYS A 60 -1.39 -0.03 30.91
CA LYS A 60 -1.11 0.25 29.50
C LYS A 60 0.36 0.60 29.28
N ALA A 61 0.92 0.10 28.19
CA ALA A 61 2.25 0.43 27.72
C ALA A 61 2.20 1.62 26.75
N TYR A 62 3.06 2.60 26.97
CA TYR A 62 3.20 3.80 26.16
C TYR A 62 4.60 3.86 25.55
N SER A 63 4.69 4.23 24.28
CA SER A 63 5.96 4.41 23.58
C SER A 63 6.65 5.71 24.01
N ILE A 64 7.95 5.80 23.74
CA ILE A 64 8.70 7.05 23.83
C ILE A 64 7.96 8.20 23.11
N GLY A 65 7.91 9.37 23.74
CA GLY A 65 7.20 10.55 23.27
C GLY A 65 5.72 10.62 23.61
N ALA A 66 5.14 9.58 24.21
CA ALA A 66 3.75 9.65 24.69
C ALA A 66 3.61 10.72 25.80
N VAL A 67 2.49 11.44 25.80
CA VAL A 67 2.17 12.49 26.78
C VAL A 67 0.85 12.14 27.45
N LEU A 68 0.83 12.20 28.79
CA LEU A 68 -0.36 11.96 29.61
C LEU A 68 -0.56 13.14 30.56
N GLU A 69 -1.83 13.44 30.85
CA GLU A 69 -2.20 14.31 31.96
C GLU A 69 -2.80 13.45 33.07
N VAL A 70 -2.12 13.44 34.22
CA VAL A 70 -2.53 12.66 35.39
C VAL A 70 -2.76 13.62 36.53
N SER A 71 -4.01 13.75 36.98
CA SER A 71 -4.39 14.60 38.12
C SER A 71 -3.89 16.05 38.02
N GLY A 72 -3.91 16.61 36.81
CA GLY A 72 -3.46 17.99 36.53
C GLY A 72 -1.95 18.16 36.36
N VAL A 73 -1.18 17.06 36.32
CA VAL A 73 0.25 17.06 35.98
C VAL A 73 0.46 16.45 34.61
N VAL A 74 1.13 17.17 33.71
CA VAL A 74 1.50 16.66 32.39
C VAL A 74 2.83 15.93 32.48
N ILE A 75 2.85 14.66 32.09
CA ILE A 75 4.02 13.80 32.04
C ILE A 75 4.26 13.31 30.62
N HIS A 76 5.51 13.09 30.24
CA HIS A 76 5.87 12.46 28.97
C HIS A 76 6.84 11.30 29.17
N CYS A 77 6.68 10.25 28.37
CA CYS A 77 7.55 9.09 28.39
C CYS A 77 8.84 9.41 27.62
N ALA A 78 9.97 9.46 28.31
CA ALA A 78 11.27 9.80 27.72
C ALA A 78 12.38 8.88 28.25
N ALA A 79 13.59 9.03 27.72
CA ALA A 79 14.76 8.35 28.26
C ALA A 79 14.96 8.76 29.73
N GLU A 80 15.22 7.80 30.60
CA GLU A 80 15.54 8.09 32.01
C GLU A 80 16.86 8.88 32.13
N ASN A 81 17.82 8.56 31.25
CA ASN A 81 19.13 9.18 31.19
C ASN A 81 19.41 9.67 29.76
N ASP A 82 19.78 10.94 29.61
CA ASP A 82 20.04 11.56 28.29
C ASP A 82 21.31 11.01 27.61
N PHE A 83 22.20 10.36 28.36
CA PHE A 83 23.41 9.74 27.82
C PHE A 83 23.18 8.30 27.34
N GLU A 84 22.02 7.69 27.63
CA GLU A 84 21.72 6.31 27.28
C GLU A 84 20.84 6.23 26.02
N THR A 85 21.42 5.80 24.90
CA THR A 85 20.65 5.60 23.65
C THR A 85 19.66 4.44 23.75
N ASN A 86 19.96 3.43 24.58
CA ASN A 86 19.17 2.22 24.78
C ASN A 86 18.75 1.98 26.24
N GLY A 87 18.79 3.02 27.08
CA GLY A 87 18.47 2.95 28.52
C GLY A 87 16.99 2.69 28.84
N ALA A 88 16.60 2.70 30.11
CA ALA A 88 15.19 2.62 30.47
C ALA A 88 14.39 3.87 30.01
N LEU A 89 13.06 3.76 29.96
CA LEU A 89 12.17 4.91 29.78
C LEU A 89 11.49 5.22 31.12
N ALA A 90 11.27 6.50 31.38
CA ALA A 90 10.62 7.00 32.58
C ALA A 90 9.61 8.10 32.25
N TRP A 91 8.67 8.31 33.17
CA TRP A 91 7.76 9.46 33.12
C TRP A 91 8.49 10.71 33.62
N ILE A 92 8.71 11.66 32.73
CA ILE A 92 9.28 12.96 33.03
C ILE A 92 8.14 13.99 33.08
N GLN A 93 8.09 14.82 34.12
CA GLN A 93 7.11 15.89 34.20
C GLN A 93 7.49 17.05 33.25
N ILE A 94 6.54 17.49 32.43
CA ILE A 94 6.72 18.70 31.62
C ILE A 94 6.57 19.90 32.55
N LYS A 95 7.68 20.58 32.81
CA LYS A 95 7.63 21.93 33.41
C LYS A 95 7.17 22.87 32.32
N LYS A 96 6.15 23.67 32.61
CA LYS A 96 5.80 24.80 31.76
C LYS A 96 6.91 25.84 31.98
N ASP A 97 7.80 25.97 31.01
CA ASP A 97 8.74 27.09 31.01
C ASP A 97 7.90 28.38 31.05
N GLU A 98 8.10 29.18 32.09
CA GLU A 98 7.38 30.42 32.36
C GLU A 98 7.80 31.54 31.39
#